data_AF-A0AAD6KV35-F1
#
_entry.id   AF-A0AAD6KV35-F1
#
_cell.length_a   1.000
_cell.length_b   1.000
_cell.length_c   1.000
_cell.angle_alpha   90.00
_cell.angle_beta   90.00
_cell.angle_gamma   90.00
#
_symmetry.space_group_name_H-M   'P 1'
#
loop_
_entity.id
_entity.type
_entity.pdbx_description
1 polymer ?
#
loop_
_entity_poly.entity_id
_entity_poly.type
_entity_poly.pdbx_seq_one_letter_code
_entity_poly.pdbx_strand_id
1 'polypeptide(L)'
;MVFLIRKQAVVSIFPSPMHYAGPTEVQSGMQKLGLIAGANFYIVGRGSSLEWAIQLEKRDLYDADHGKKVAAYDKTQGKMAFFDPSRHGDFIFISGTKMRTLAKNNENPPNGFMCPGGWKVLVEYYDSLSLAKDGKVPEPVPA
;
A
#
# COMPACT_ATOMS: atom_id res chain seq x y z
N MET A 1 -3.33 19.01 -13.86
CA MET A 1 -2.63 18.33 -12.75
C MET A 1 -3.20 18.86 -11.45
N VAL A 2 -3.66 18.00 -10.55
CA VAL A 2 -4.23 18.42 -9.25
C VAL A 2 -3.13 18.30 -8.18
N PHE A 3 -2.94 19.35 -7.39
CA PHE A 3 -1.97 19.38 -6.29
C PHE A 3 -2.67 19.69 -4.97
N LEU A 4 -2.41 18.88 -3.95
CA LEU A 4 -2.71 19.23 -2.55
C LEU A 4 -1.39 19.56 -1.85
N ILE A 5 -1.27 20.78 -1.35
CA ILE A 5 -0.03 21.27 -0.73
C ILE A 5 -0.27 21.47 0.77
N ARG A 6 0.53 20.79 1.59
CA ARG A 6 0.76 21.13 3.00
C ARG A 6 2.19 21.61 3.16
N LYS A 7 2.51 22.26 4.29
CA LYS A 7 3.81 22.93 4.56
C LYS A 7 5.06 22.16 4.10
N GLN A 8 5.07 20.83 4.13
CA GLN A 8 6.20 19.98 3.73
C GLN A 8 5.80 18.80 2.84
N ALA A 9 4.58 18.77 2.30
CA ALA A 9 4.08 17.65 1.52
C ALA A 9 3.27 18.12 0.32
N VAL A 10 3.59 17.59 -0.86
CA VAL A 10 2.85 17.80 -2.10
C VAL A 10 2.27 16.46 -2.53
N VAL A 11 0.96 16.40 -2.70
CA VAL A 11 0.27 15.23 -3.28
C VAL A 11 -0.06 15.56 -4.73
N SER A 12 0.34 14.68 -5.66
CA SER A 12 0.05 14.78 -7.09
C SER A 12 -0.34 13.41 -7.65
N ILE A 13 -1.03 13.41 -8.80
CA ILE A 13 -1.38 12.18 -9.53
C ILE A 13 -0.31 11.93 -10.58
N PHE A 14 0.27 10.73 -10.54
CA PHE A 14 1.18 10.26 -11.57
C PHE A 14 0.39 9.62 -12.72
N PRO A 15 0.46 10.16 -13.95
CA PRO A 15 -0.47 9.78 -15.02
C PRO A 15 -0.05 8.52 -15.80
N SER A 16 1.15 7.97 -15.57
CA SER A 16 1.61 6.79 -16.30
C SER A 16 0.89 5.51 -15.83
N PRO A 17 0.57 4.57 -16.75
CA PRO A 17 0.03 3.27 -16.38
C PRO A 17 0.98 2.47 -15.48
N MET A 18 0.40 1.64 -14.59
CA MET A 18 1.14 0.67 -13.78
C MET A 18 1.26 -0.66 -14.53
N HIS A 19 2.48 -1.09 -14.83
CA HIS A 19 2.77 -2.28 -15.63
C HIS A 19 3.05 -3.54 -14.80
N TYR A 20 3.33 -3.38 -13.50
CA TYR A 20 3.72 -4.47 -12.59
C TYR A 20 5.00 -5.20 -13.02
N ALA A 21 5.94 -4.49 -13.65
CA ALA A 21 7.17 -5.06 -14.21
C ALA A 21 8.37 -5.01 -13.25
N GLY A 22 8.10 -4.99 -11.95
CA GLY A 22 9.08 -5.07 -10.86
C GLY A 22 10.24 -4.09 -10.99
N PRO A 23 11.50 -4.52 -10.78
CA PRO A 23 12.67 -3.64 -10.83
C PRO A 23 12.79 -2.80 -12.10
N THR A 24 12.36 -3.33 -13.25
CA THR A 24 12.39 -2.63 -14.54
C THR A 24 11.51 -1.39 -14.52
N GLU A 25 10.29 -1.49 -14.00
CA GLU A 25 9.36 -0.35 -13.90
C GLU A 25 9.84 0.69 -12.89
N VAL A 26 10.39 0.25 -11.75
CA VAL A 26 10.91 1.17 -10.73
C VAL A 26 12.06 2.00 -11.31
N GLN A 27 12.99 1.38 -12.03
CA GLN A 27 14.15 2.05 -12.63
C GLN A 27 13.80 2.93 -13.84
N SER A 28 12.93 2.45 -14.73
CA SER A 28 12.65 3.15 -16.00
C SER A 28 11.53 4.18 -15.92
N GLY A 29 10.46 3.90 -15.17
CA GLY A 29 9.29 4.76 -15.09
C GLY A 29 9.38 5.73 -13.92
N MET A 30 9.26 5.19 -12.70
CA MET A 30 9.01 6.04 -11.54
C MET A 30 10.24 6.84 -11.07
N GLN A 31 11.42 6.23 -11.04
CA GLN A 31 12.66 6.94 -10.65
C GLN A 31 13.02 8.05 -11.63
N LYS A 32 13.02 7.74 -12.94
CA LYS A 32 13.37 8.72 -13.98
C LYS A 32 12.38 9.88 -14.02
N LEU A 33 11.08 9.60 -13.90
CA LEU A 33 10.07 10.66 -13.90
C LEU A 33 10.10 11.51 -12.62
N GLY A 34 10.43 10.92 -11.46
CA GLY A 34 10.69 11.66 -10.23
C GLY A 34 11.85 12.65 -10.37
N LEU A 35 12.96 12.21 -10.97
CA LEU A 35 14.11 13.09 -11.26
C LEU A 35 13.74 14.23 -12.21
N ILE A 36 12.99 13.93 -13.29
CA ILE A 36 12.51 14.95 -14.24
C ILE A 36 11.57 15.96 -13.55
N ALA A 37 10.75 15.50 -12.60
CA ALA A 37 9.88 16.35 -11.81
C ALA A 37 10.61 17.13 -10.69
N GLY A 38 11.94 17.03 -10.61
CA GLY A 38 12.77 17.78 -9.66
C GLY A 38 12.97 17.11 -8.30
N ALA A 39 12.66 15.81 -8.16
CA ALA A 39 12.93 15.09 -6.91
C ALA A 39 14.43 14.78 -6.78
N ASN A 40 15.05 15.22 -5.68
CA ASN A 40 16.46 14.92 -5.38
C ASN A 40 16.68 13.50 -4.83
N PHE A 41 15.64 12.90 -4.23
CA PHE A 41 15.71 11.57 -3.60
C PHE A 41 14.49 10.74 -4.00
N TYR A 42 14.66 9.42 -4.09
CA TYR A 42 13.59 8.48 -4.42
C TYR A 42 13.56 7.31 -3.42
N ILE A 43 12.42 7.12 -2.74
CA ILE A 43 12.23 6.11 -1.70
C ILE A 43 11.74 4.82 -2.34
N VAL A 44 12.38 3.68 -2.05
CA VAL A 44 11.98 2.36 -2.56
C VAL A 44 12.04 1.32 -1.45
N GLY A 45 10.98 0.54 -1.28
CA GLY A 45 10.86 -0.54 -0.29
C GLY A 45 10.78 -1.94 -0.92
N ARG A 46 10.53 -2.96 -0.10
CA ARG A 46 10.29 -4.34 -0.58
C ARG A 46 9.03 -4.38 -1.46
N GLY A 47 9.08 -5.11 -2.57
CA GLY A 47 7.90 -5.36 -3.38
C GLY A 47 7.49 -4.23 -4.34
N SER A 48 8.34 -3.23 -4.56
CA SER A 48 8.02 -2.12 -5.46
C SER A 48 7.75 -2.59 -6.90
N SER A 49 6.56 -2.25 -7.39
CA SER A 49 6.05 -2.61 -8.72
C SER A 49 5.98 -4.11 -9.03
N LEU A 50 5.92 -4.98 -8.02
CA LEU A 50 5.74 -6.42 -8.27
C LEU A 50 4.28 -6.75 -8.58
N GLU A 51 4.07 -7.70 -9.49
CA GLU A 51 2.79 -8.39 -9.65
C GLU A 51 2.51 -9.34 -8.46
N TRP A 52 1.25 -9.75 -8.31
CA TRP A 52 0.84 -10.83 -7.41
C TRP A 52 1.62 -12.11 -7.71
N ALA A 53 1.88 -12.90 -6.67
CA ALA A 53 2.42 -14.24 -6.80
C ALA A 53 1.65 -15.01 -7.89
N ILE A 54 2.38 -15.62 -8.84
CA ILE A 54 1.77 -16.45 -9.88
C ILE A 54 0.91 -17.51 -9.16
N GLN A 55 -0.39 -17.54 -9.45
CA GLN A 55 -1.36 -18.47 -8.84
C GLN A 55 -0.93 -19.95 -8.95
N LEU A 56 -0.10 -20.28 -9.94
CA LEU A 56 0.47 -21.61 -10.16
C LEU A 56 1.57 -22.00 -9.16
N GLU A 57 2.36 -21.04 -8.65
CA GLU A 57 3.58 -21.35 -7.89
C GLU A 57 3.64 -20.71 -6.49
N LYS A 58 2.61 -19.96 -6.05
CA LYS A 58 2.53 -19.34 -4.71
C LYS A 58 3.81 -18.60 -4.26
N ARG A 59 4.58 -18.08 -5.23
CA ARG A 59 5.80 -17.32 -4.99
C ARG A 59 5.72 -15.97 -5.69
N ASP A 60 6.36 -14.97 -5.10
CA ASP A 60 6.50 -13.64 -5.70
C ASP A 60 7.20 -13.77 -7.07
N LEU A 61 6.75 -13.01 -8.07
CA LEU A 61 7.28 -13.04 -9.43
C LEU A 61 8.76 -12.58 -9.51
N TYR A 62 9.15 -11.74 -8.56
CA TYR A 62 10.51 -11.22 -8.42
C TYR A 62 10.99 -11.44 -7.00
N ASP A 63 12.30 -11.64 -6.84
CA ASP A 63 12.90 -11.77 -5.53
C ASP A 63 12.70 -10.46 -4.73
N ALA A 64 12.01 -10.60 -3.60
CA ALA A 64 11.66 -9.54 -2.68
C ALA A 64 12.87 -8.81 -2.07
N ASP A 65 14.02 -9.50 -2.01
CA ASP A 65 15.25 -9.07 -1.36
C ASP A 65 16.32 -8.57 -2.35
N HIS A 66 15.91 -8.04 -3.51
CA HIS A 66 16.74 -7.12 -4.30
C HIS A 66 17.04 -5.77 -3.57
N GLY A 67 17.25 -5.81 -2.24
CA GLY A 67 18.08 -4.88 -1.48
C GLY A 67 17.40 -4.02 -0.41
N LYS A 68 16.22 -4.38 0.13
CA LYS A 68 15.40 -3.40 0.90
C LYS A 68 14.81 -3.95 2.19
N LYS A 69 14.95 -3.18 3.27
CA LYS A 69 14.33 -3.48 4.57
C LYS A 69 12.80 -3.53 4.42
N VAL A 70 12.18 -4.52 5.06
CA VAL A 70 10.73 -4.70 5.08
C VAL A 70 10.17 -4.02 6.32
N ALA A 71 9.09 -3.25 6.18
CA ALA A 71 8.36 -2.71 7.32
C ALA A 71 7.18 -3.64 7.68
N ALA A 72 6.99 -3.90 8.97
CA ALA A 72 5.90 -4.71 9.50
C ALA A 72 5.42 -4.13 10.85
N TYR A 73 4.25 -4.55 11.31
CA TYR A 73 3.72 -4.09 12.60
C TYR A 73 4.39 -4.85 13.74
N ASP A 74 5.14 -4.16 14.61
CA ASP A 74 5.75 -4.74 15.79
C ASP A 74 4.75 -4.73 16.95
N LYS A 75 4.33 -5.92 17.39
CA LYS A 75 3.37 -6.10 18.50
C LYS A 75 3.90 -5.58 19.82
N THR A 76 5.21 -5.67 20.03
CA THR A 76 5.85 -5.26 21.29
C THR A 76 5.89 -3.74 21.42
N GLN A 77 5.95 -3.03 20.28
CA GLN A 77 6.00 -1.56 20.24
C GLN A 77 4.68 -0.89 19.90
N GLY A 78 3.69 -1.64 19.39
CA GLY A 78 2.40 -1.10 18.98
C GLY A 78 2.47 -0.16 17.78
N LYS A 79 3.44 -0.36 16.88
CA LYS A 79 3.68 0.53 15.72
C LYS A 79 4.41 -0.18 14.58
N MET A 80 4.45 0.47 13.42
CA MET A 80 5.25 0.02 12.28
C MET A 80 6.75 0.15 12.57
N ALA A 81 7.51 -0.91 12.32
CA ALA A 81 8.96 -0.97 12.47
C ALA A 81 9.61 -1.81 11.36
N PHE A 82 10.93 -1.74 11.21
CA PHE A 82 11.64 -2.64 10.31
C PHE A 82 11.63 -4.07 10.87
N PHE A 83 11.30 -5.01 10.01
CA PHE A 83 11.27 -6.43 10.35
C PHE A 83 12.65 -6.93 10.78
N ASP A 84 12.68 -7.67 11.88
CA ASP A 84 13.86 -8.35 12.40
C ASP A 84 13.61 -9.87 12.36
N PRO A 85 14.34 -10.63 11.51
CA PRO A 85 14.19 -12.08 11.42
C PRO A 85 14.39 -12.81 12.75
N SER A 86 15.24 -12.28 13.63
CA SER A 86 15.54 -12.86 14.95
C SER A 86 14.32 -12.84 15.87
N ARG A 87 13.41 -11.88 15.65
CA ARG A 87 12.19 -11.68 16.42
C ARG A 87 10.94 -11.83 15.54
N HIS A 88 10.99 -12.68 14.51
CA HIS A 88 9.91 -12.81 13.53
C HIS A 88 8.51 -13.00 14.14
N GLY A 89 8.41 -13.70 15.29
CA GLY A 89 7.17 -13.91 16.03
C GLY A 89 6.55 -12.64 16.62
N ASP A 90 7.32 -11.56 16.77
CA ASP A 90 6.85 -10.27 17.29
C ASP A 90 6.18 -9.39 16.22
N PHE A 91 6.34 -9.75 14.94
CA PHE A 91 5.84 -8.95 13.83
C PHE A 91 4.55 -9.53 13.23
N ILE A 92 3.65 -8.64 12.82
CA ILE A 92 2.46 -8.99 12.03
C ILE A 92 2.58 -8.36 10.65
N PHE A 93 2.39 -9.19 9.63
CA PHE A 93 2.20 -8.75 8.25
C PHE A 93 0.70 -8.68 7.95
N ILE A 94 0.23 -7.47 7.60
CA ILE A 94 -1.16 -7.24 7.22
C ILE A 94 -1.19 -6.94 5.73
N SER A 95 -1.57 -7.95 4.94
CA SER A 95 -1.67 -7.83 3.47
C SER A 95 -2.95 -7.10 3.05
N GLY A 96 -3.02 -6.67 1.79
CA GLY A 96 -4.23 -6.08 1.21
C GLY A 96 -5.46 -6.99 1.31
N THR A 97 -5.29 -8.30 1.14
CA THR A 97 -6.37 -9.28 1.33
C THR A 97 -6.85 -9.31 2.78
N LYS A 98 -5.92 -9.28 3.74
CA LYS A 98 -6.27 -9.23 5.17
C LYS A 98 -6.99 -7.94 5.53
N MET A 99 -6.55 -6.79 5.00
CA MET A 99 -7.27 -5.51 5.19
C MET A 99 -8.71 -5.57 4.67
N ARG A 100 -8.90 -6.16 3.48
CA ARG A 100 -10.25 -6.36 2.91
C ARG A 100 -11.13 -7.24 3.81
N THR A 101 -10.58 -8.33 4.35
CA THR A 101 -11.31 -9.21 5.27
C THR A 101 -11.69 -8.49 6.55
N LEU A 102 -10.76 -7.75 7.16
CA LEU A 102 -11.01 -6.97 8.37
C LEU A 102 -12.14 -5.97 8.16
N ALA A 103 -12.07 -5.17 7.08
CA ALA A 103 -13.10 -4.19 6.77
C ALA A 103 -14.48 -4.83 6.58
N LYS A 104 -14.57 -5.95 5.83
CA LYS A 104 -15.83 -6.68 5.62
C LYS A 104 -16.42 -7.27 6.89
N ASN A 105 -15.58 -7.67 7.84
CA ASN A 105 -16.02 -8.22 9.11
C ASN A 105 -16.31 -7.13 10.16
N ASN A 106 -16.20 -5.85 9.81
CA ASN A 106 -16.27 -4.72 10.75
C ASN A 106 -15.20 -4.81 11.86
N GLU A 107 -14.05 -5.40 11.55
CA GLU A 107 -12.89 -5.50 12.43
C GLU A 107 -11.89 -4.40 12.13
N ASN A 108 -11.21 -3.89 13.17
CA ASN A 108 -10.18 -2.87 13.01
C ASN A 108 -8.78 -3.50 12.98
N PRO A 109 -7.83 -2.95 12.19
CA PRO A 109 -6.44 -3.33 12.31
C PRO A 109 -5.87 -2.92 13.69
N PRO A 110 -4.72 -3.47 14.09
CA PRO A 110 -4.05 -3.07 15.33
C PRO A 110 -3.83 -1.55 15.40
N ASN A 111 -3.99 -0.98 16.60
CA ASN A 111 -3.74 0.44 16.84
C ASN A 111 -2.33 0.83 16.38
N GLY A 112 -2.20 1.93 15.64
CA GLY A 112 -0.90 2.38 15.12
C GLY A 112 -0.48 1.75 13.78
N PHE A 113 -1.29 0.84 13.21
CA PHE A 113 -1.08 0.35 11.84
C PHE A 113 -1.44 1.40 10.77
N MET A 114 -2.58 2.07 10.94
CA MET A 114 -3.07 3.11 10.02
C MET A 114 -3.79 4.21 10.83
N CYS A 115 -3.81 5.44 10.31
CA CYS A 115 -4.57 6.51 10.94
C CYS A 115 -6.08 6.21 10.87
N PRO A 116 -6.87 6.52 11.91
CA PRO A 116 -8.30 6.19 11.95
C PRO A 116 -9.10 6.79 10.77
N GLY A 117 -8.78 8.01 10.37
CA GLY A 117 -9.43 8.66 9.21
C GLY A 117 -9.15 7.93 7.89
N GLY A 118 -7.92 7.44 7.69
CA GLY A 118 -7.57 6.64 6.51
C GLY A 118 -8.25 5.27 6.51
N TRP A 119 -8.35 4.63 7.68
CA TRP A 119 -9.06 3.36 7.82
C TRP A 119 -10.56 3.50 7.50
N LYS A 120 -11.19 4.58 7.96
CA LYS A 120 -12.60 4.87 7.67
C LYS A 120 -12.88 4.92 6.16
N VAL A 121 -12.02 5.58 5.38
CA VAL A 121 -12.12 5.64 3.92
C VAL A 121 -12.03 4.24 3.29
N LEU A 122 -11.19 3.35 3.82
CA LEU A 122 -11.10 1.97 3.34
C LEU A 122 -12.37 1.15 3.65
N VAL A 123 -12.93 1.30 4.85
CA VAL A 123 -14.20 0.65 5.22
C VAL A 123 -15.31 1.11 4.28
N GLU A 124 -15.50 2.41 4.11
CA GLU A 124 -16.49 2.98 3.19
C GLU A 124 -16.32 2.47 1.76
N TYR A 125 -15.08 2.37 1.28
CA TYR A 125 -14.78 1.78 -0.03
C TYR A 125 -15.22 0.31 -0.13
N TYR A 126 -14.86 -0.54 0.83
CA TYR A 126 -15.22 -1.96 0.78
C TYR A 126 -16.71 -2.22 1.00
N ASP A 127 -17.39 -1.37 1.75
CA ASP A 127 -18.85 -1.39 1.90
C ASP A 127 -19.52 -1.05 0.56
N SER A 128 -19.04 0.00 -0.12
CA SER A 128 -19.57 0.40 -1.44
C SER A 128 -19.43 -0.70 -2.49
N LEU A 129 -18.35 -1.48 -2.45
CA LEU A 129 -18.14 -2.63 -3.34
C LEU A 129 -19.08 -3.80 -3.04
N SER A 130 -19.52 -3.93 -1.78
CA SER A 130 -20.48 -4.95 -1.39
C SER A 130 -21.88 -4.55 -1.86
N LEU A 131 -22.26 -3.28 -1.66
CA LEU A 131 -23.52 -2.71 -2.16
C LEU A 131 -23.65 -2.73 -3.68
N ALA A 132 -22.56 -2.43 -4.41
CA ALA A 132 -22.54 -2.47 -5.88
C ALA A 132 -22.74 -3.90 -6.43
N LYS A 133 -22.29 -4.93 -5.70
CA LYS A 133 -22.55 -6.34 -6.06
C LYS A 133 -24.00 -6.73 -5.85
N ASP A 134 -24.67 -6.11 -4.90
CA ASP A 134 -26.09 -6.32 -4.59
C ASP A 134 -27.02 -5.40 -5.41
N GLY A 135 -26.49 -4.65 -6.40
CA GLY A 135 -27.27 -3.82 -7.32
C GLY A 135 -27.72 -2.46 -6.76
N LYS A 136 -27.15 -2.01 -5.63
CA LYS A 136 -27.49 -0.72 -5.01
C LYS A 136 -26.44 0.35 -5.36
N VAL A 137 -26.87 1.46 -5.96
CA VAL A 137 -25.98 2.56 -6.38
C VAL A 137 -25.52 3.36 -5.16
N PRO A 138 -24.21 3.59 -4.95
CA PRO A 138 -23.72 4.45 -3.87
C PRO A 138 -24.02 5.93 -4.14
N GLU A 139 -24.55 6.67 -3.15
CA GLU A 139 -24.69 8.12 -3.24
C GLU A 139 -23.33 8.82 -3.04
N PRO A 140 -23.05 9.92 -3.77
CA PRO A 140 -21.83 10.70 -3.62
C PRO A 140 -21.80 11.44 -2.27
N VAL A 141 -20.66 11.39 -1.59
CA VAL A 141 -20.42 12.14 -0.35
C VAL A 141 -20.26 13.63 -0.69
N PRO A 142 -21.01 14.55 -0.04
CA PRO A 142 -20.85 15.99 -0.25
C PRO A 142 -19.48 16.48 0.27
N ALA A 143 -18.89 17.42 -0.47
CA ALA A 143 -17.55 17.99 -0.25
C ALA A 143 -17.45 18.86 1.01
#